data_AF-A0A3R7YWF0-F1
#
_entry.id   AF-A0A3R7YWF0-F1
#
_cell.length_a   1.000
_cell.length_b   1.000
_cell.length_c   1.000
_cell.angle_alpha   90.00
_cell.angle_beta   90.00
_cell.angle_gamma   90.00
#
_symmetry.space_group_name_H-M   'P 1'
#
loop_
_entity.id
_entity.type
_entity.pdbx_description
1 polymer ?
#
loop_
_entity_poly.entity_id
_entity_poly.type
_entity_poly.pdbx_seq_one_letter_code
_entity_poly.pdbx_strand_id
1 'polypeptide(L)'
;MWTSLLRLSQSYPKGSFHEGHINPFADVQWISRPFMKRNMPRDHHPLAKQHTSLKAVTMLDEESGNHWHVLDGKGRSVGGLAAQVVRLLQGKHRVDFTPRTAAGDSVIVVNAIHLKMAGHTWDTKVYKFDRKTHPAGPKIITAKTIMARNPAMILNLAVKRMLPPNRLRPIMYRKLFVYAGALHPHWQVPQVIVPAKTPAEVSFLPFSVERADPVQAAARIAALGDRMKME
;
A
#
# COMPACT_ATOMS: atom_id res chain seq x y z
N MET A 1 -48.45 -3.73 -6.22
CA MET A 1 -47.52 -3.69 -7.38
C MET A 1 -46.54 -2.54 -7.10
N TRP A 2 -45.50 -2.66 -6.28
CA TRP A 2 -44.23 -3.38 -6.48
C TRP A 2 -43.61 -3.17 -7.86
N THR A 3 -42.63 -2.25 -7.92
CA THR A 3 -41.38 -2.23 -8.72
C THR A 3 -40.64 -0.94 -8.34
N SER A 4 -39.84 -0.92 -7.27
CA SER A 4 -38.39 -1.21 -7.27
C SER A 4 -37.64 -0.49 -8.40
N LEU A 5 -36.90 0.58 -8.06
CA LEU A 5 -35.64 0.98 -8.68
C LEU A 5 -34.95 2.02 -7.78
N LEU A 6 -34.55 1.57 -6.58
CA LEU A 6 -33.58 2.27 -5.74
C LEU A 6 -32.19 2.11 -6.39
N ARG A 7 -31.85 3.03 -7.29
CA ARG A 7 -30.46 3.20 -7.73
C ARG A 7 -29.72 3.85 -6.56
N LEU A 8 -29.17 3.02 -5.67
CA LEU A 8 -28.21 3.44 -4.65
C LEU A 8 -27.01 4.09 -5.37
N SER A 9 -27.04 5.40 -5.55
CA SER A 9 -25.81 6.16 -5.71
C SER A 9 -25.12 6.13 -4.36
N GLN A 10 -24.27 5.12 -4.14
CA GLN A 10 -23.34 5.12 -3.02
C GLN A 10 -22.45 6.35 -3.18
N SER A 11 -22.83 7.43 -2.51
CA SER A 11 -21.98 8.59 -2.34
C SER A 11 -20.82 8.14 -1.45
N TYR A 12 -19.64 7.94 -2.04
CA TYR A 12 -18.45 7.65 -1.26
C TYR A 12 -18.22 8.81 -0.28
N PRO A 13 -18.08 8.54 1.03
CA PRO A 13 -17.74 9.59 1.98
C PRO A 13 -16.43 10.26 1.55
N LYS A 14 -16.45 11.59 1.43
CA LYS A 14 -15.28 12.44 1.16
C LYS A 14 -14.39 12.48 2.42
N GLY A 15 -13.71 11.37 2.70
CA GLY A 15 -12.70 11.23 3.73
C GLY A 15 -11.87 10.01 3.39
N SER A 16 -10.55 10.17 3.20
CA SER A 16 -9.72 9.02 2.87
C SER A 16 -9.68 8.10 4.09
N PHE A 17 -9.99 6.81 3.90
CA PHE A 17 -9.83 5.76 4.93
C PHE A 17 -8.37 5.68 5.46
N HIS A 18 -7.44 6.34 4.75
CA HIS A 18 -6.00 6.36 4.96
C HIS A 18 -5.53 7.55 5.82
N GLU A 19 -6.39 8.55 5.97
CA GLU A 19 -6.20 9.74 6.81
C GLU A 19 -7.49 9.93 7.61
N GLY A 20 -7.91 8.92 8.36
CA GLY A 20 -8.60 9.23 9.61
C GLY A 20 -7.69 10.17 10.39
N HIS A 21 -8.18 11.36 10.74
CA HIS A 21 -7.57 12.16 11.79
C HIS A 21 -7.62 11.36 13.10
N ILE A 22 -6.73 10.39 13.25
CA ILE A 22 -6.43 9.77 14.53
C ILE A 22 -5.31 10.64 15.08
N ASN A 23 -5.70 11.71 15.77
CA ASN A 23 -4.81 12.30 16.76
C ASN A 23 -4.70 11.24 17.87
N PRO A 24 -3.54 10.60 18.11
CA PRO A 24 -3.45 9.52 19.10
C PRO A 24 -3.52 10.02 20.56
N PHE A 25 -3.92 11.28 20.79
CA PHE A 25 -3.88 11.97 22.08
C PHE A 25 -5.04 12.97 22.32
N ALA A 26 -6.19 12.85 21.65
CA ALA A 26 -7.31 13.78 21.87
C ALA A 26 -8.49 13.08 22.56
N ASP A 27 -8.75 13.43 23.82
CA ASP A 27 -9.93 12.99 24.60
C ASP A 27 -11.21 13.77 24.27
N VAL A 28 -11.28 14.47 23.13
CA VAL A 28 -12.45 15.31 22.81
C VAL A 28 -12.93 15.13 21.37
N GLN A 29 -14.11 14.54 21.22
CA GLN A 29 -14.91 14.55 19.99
C GLN A 29 -15.41 15.99 19.74
N TRP A 30 -15.12 16.58 18.58
CA TRP A 30 -15.74 17.85 18.18
C TRP A 30 -16.46 17.74 16.83
N ILE A 31 -17.74 18.09 16.93
CA ILE A 31 -18.75 18.29 15.89
C ILE A 31 -18.28 19.41 14.94
N SER A 32 -18.20 19.14 13.64
CA SER A 32 -17.95 20.19 12.64
C SER A 32 -19.28 20.84 12.23
N ARG A 33 -19.47 22.13 12.56
CA ARG A 33 -20.53 22.97 11.98
C ARG A 33 -20.24 23.24 10.49
N PRO A 34 -21.21 23.10 9.56
CA PRO A 34 -20.99 23.42 8.15
C PRO A 34 -20.85 24.93 7.93
N PHE A 35 -19.80 25.29 7.18
CA PHE A 35 -19.47 26.65 6.76
C PHE A 35 -20.62 27.27 5.92
N MET A 36 -21.02 28.51 6.26
CA MET A 36 -22.20 29.18 5.72
C MET A 36 -22.10 29.54 4.23
N LYS A 37 -23.24 29.36 3.53
CA LYS A 37 -23.59 29.63 2.12
C LYS A 37 -23.63 31.12 1.70
N ARG A 38 -22.88 32.04 2.30
CA ARG A 38 -23.18 33.49 2.15
C ARG A 38 -22.65 34.13 0.85
N ASN A 39 -21.60 33.60 0.19
CA ASN A 39 -20.95 34.26 -0.95
C ASN A 39 -20.82 33.41 -2.24
N MET A 40 -21.74 32.50 -2.54
CA MET A 40 -21.82 31.95 -3.91
C MET A 40 -22.64 32.90 -4.79
N PRO A 41 -22.17 33.30 -5.98
CA PRO A 41 -23.04 33.94 -6.96
C PRO A 41 -24.17 32.96 -7.27
N ARG A 42 -25.40 33.40 -6.99
CA ARG A 42 -26.62 32.68 -7.36
C ARG A 42 -26.89 33.00 -8.83
N ASP A 43 -27.19 31.94 -9.57
CA ASP A 43 -27.74 31.92 -10.93
C ASP A 43 -26.75 32.08 -12.10
N HIS A 44 -26.89 31.18 -13.06
CA HIS A 44 -26.23 31.21 -14.35
C HIS A 44 -26.77 32.40 -15.15
N HIS A 45 -25.96 33.43 -15.39
CA HIS A 45 -26.36 34.54 -16.26
C HIS A 45 -26.61 34.01 -17.69
N PRO A 46 -27.76 34.28 -18.32
CA PRO A 46 -28.14 33.69 -19.61
C PRO A 46 -27.21 34.06 -20.78
N LEU A 47 -26.43 35.15 -20.65
CA LEU A 47 -25.42 35.57 -21.63
C LEU A 47 -24.00 35.03 -21.37
N ALA A 48 -23.77 34.26 -20.30
CA ALA A 48 -22.46 33.70 -20.03
C ALA A 48 -22.17 32.57 -21.03
N LYS A 49 -21.34 32.85 -22.05
CA LYS A 49 -20.82 31.80 -22.94
C LYS A 49 -20.13 30.74 -22.08
N GLN A 50 -20.50 29.48 -22.25
CA GLN A 50 -19.71 28.37 -21.71
C GLN A 50 -18.29 28.55 -22.23
N HIS A 51 -17.32 28.67 -21.34
CA HIS A 51 -15.93 28.76 -21.75
C HIS A 51 -15.58 27.44 -22.44
N THR A 52 -15.35 27.49 -23.74
CA THR A 52 -14.75 26.40 -24.52
C THR A 52 -13.27 26.30 -24.17
N SER A 53 -12.92 26.12 -22.90
CA SER A 53 -11.70 25.41 -22.60
C SER A 53 -11.98 23.97 -23.02
N LEU A 54 -11.24 23.47 -24.03
CA LEU A 54 -11.20 22.07 -24.43
C LEU A 54 -11.67 21.21 -23.26
N LYS A 55 -12.82 20.53 -23.41
CA LYS A 55 -13.27 19.54 -22.42
C LYS A 55 -12.03 18.72 -22.10
N ALA A 56 -11.42 18.95 -20.95
CA ALA A 56 -10.41 18.06 -20.44
C ALA A 56 -11.24 16.81 -20.17
N VAL A 57 -11.26 15.90 -21.13
CA VAL A 57 -11.81 14.56 -20.98
C VAL A 57 -10.91 13.93 -19.93
N THR A 58 -11.21 14.25 -18.67
CA THR A 58 -11.01 13.32 -17.58
C THR A 58 -11.91 12.18 -17.99
N MET A 59 -11.30 11.15 -18.59
CA MET A 59 -11.94 9.85 -18.68
C MET A 59 -12.19 9.44 -17.24
N LEU A 60 -13.33 9.88 -16.70
CA LEU A 60 -13.97 9.28 -15.55
C LEU A 60 -14.88 8.19 -16.13
N ASP A 61 -14.24 7.26 -16.85
CA ASP A 61 -14.33 5.83 -16.64
C ASP A 61 -15.66 5.31 -16.07
N GLU A 62 -16.68 5.13 -16.93
CA GLU A 62 -17.67 4.08 -16.71
C GLU A 62 -17.27 2.77 -17.41
N GLU A 63 -16.43 2.81 -18.45
CA GLU A 63 -15.99 1.61 -19.19
C GLU A 63 -14.61 1.07 -18.78
N SER A 64 -13.81 1.82 -18.01
CA SER A 64 -12.56 1.29 -17.49
C SER A 64 -12.86 0.37 -16.31
N GLY A 65 -13.07 -0.91 -16.60
CA GLY A 65 -13.21 -1.98 -15.61
C GLY A 65 -12.00 -2.03 -14.67
N ASN A 66 -12.07 -1.25 -13.59
CA ASN A 66 -11.02 -1.20 -12.57
C ASN A 66 -11.08 -2.50 -11.78
N HIS A 67 -10.02 -3.28 -11.89
CA HIS A 67 -9.93 -4.55 -11.16
C HIS A 67 -9.57 -4.27 -9.70
N TRP A 68 -9.94 -5.20 -8.82
CA TRP A 68 -9.51 -5.18 -7.44
C TRP A 68 -8.47 -6.26 -7.25
N HIS A 69 -7.30 -5.89 -6.76
CA HIS A 69 -6.20 -6.81 -6.50
C HIS A 69 -6.05 -7.04 -5.00
N VAL A 70 -5.82 -8.29 -4.60
CA VAL A 70 -5.52 -8.62 -3.20
C VAL A 70 -4.10 -9.15 -3.12
N LEU A 71 -3.33 -8.58 -2.21
CA LEU A 71 -1.97 -9.01 -1.91
C LEU A 71 -1.85 -9.40 -0.44
N ASP A 72 -1.22 -10.55 -0.20
CA ASP A 72 -0.84 -10.97 1.14
C ASP A 72 0.52 -10.37 1.53
N GLY A 73 0.53 -9.64 2.65
CA GLY A 73 1.74 -9.08 3.24
C GLY A 73 2.58 -10.07 4.04
N LYS A 74 2.08 -11.28 4.32
CA LYS A 74 2.75 -12.26 5.19
C LYS A 74 4.13 -12.65 4.64
N GLY A 75 5.16 -12.35 5.42
CA GLY A 75 6.54 -12.71 5.09
C GLY A 75 7.17 -11.93 3.94
N ARG A 76 6.48 -10.89 3.42
CA ARG A 76 6.97 -10.06 2.32
C ARG A 76 7.76 -8.86 2.84
N SER A 77 8.75 -8.42 2.06
CA SER A 77 9.51 -7.21 2.38
C SER A 77 8.67 -5.97 2.11
N VAL A 78 8.73 -4.98 3.01
CA VAL A 78 7.94 -3.74 2.88
C VAL A 78 8.21 -3.04 1.53
N GLY A 79 9.47 -2.94 1.12
CA GLY A 79 9.86 -2.27 -0.12
C GLY A 79 9.40 -3.03 -1.37
N GLY A 80 9.59 -4.35 -1.39
CA GLY A 80 9.19 -5.19 -2.53
C GLY A 80 7.67 -5.20 -2.73
N LEU A 81 6.92 -5.32 -1.62
CA LEU A 81 5.46 -5.25 -1.67
C LEU A 81 4.97 -3.87 -2.11
N ALA A 82 5.55 -2.79 -1.56
CA ALA A 82 5.18 -1.44 -1.96
C ALA A 82 5.43 -1.16 -3.45
N ALA A 83 6.52 -1.66 -4.02
CA ALA A 83 6.81 -1.51 -5.45
C ALA A 83 5.76 -2.21 -6.32
N GLN A 84 5.34 -3.41 -5.93
CA GLN A 84 4.28 -4.15 -6.63
C GLN A 84 2.93 -3.42 -6.55
N VAL A 85 2.57 -2.94 -5.36
CA VAL A 85 1.35 -2.14 -5.14
C VAL A 85 1.37 -0.88 -6.01
N VAL A 86 2.48 -0.15 -6.05
CA VAL A 86 2.62 1.08 -6.85
C VAL A 86 2.44 0.81 -8.35
N ARG A 87 2.95 -0.32 -8.86
CA ARG A 87 2.77 -0.71 -10.27
C ARG A 87 1.28 -0.88 -10.61
N LEU A 88 0.52 -1.52 -9.74
CA LEU A 88 -0.93 -1.73 -9.89
C LEU A 88 -1.71 -0.41 -9.79
N LEU A 89 -1.40 0.41 -8.79
CA LEU A 89 -2.04 1.73 -8.59
C LEU A 89 -1.77 2.71 -9.74
N GLN A 90 -0.61 2.61 -10.40
CA GLN A 90 -0.30 3.40 -11.59
C GLN A 90 -0.96 2.84 -12.85
N GLY A 91 -1.36 1.56 -12.86
CA GLY A 91 -1.85 0.89 -14.06
C GLY A 91 -0.75 0.44 -15.02
N LYS A 92 0.52 0.44 -14.60
CA LYS A 92 1.68 0.06 -15.45
C LYS A 92 1.69 -1.41 -15.87
N HIS A 93 0.83 -2.23 -15.29
CA HIS A 93 0.61 -3.62 -15.71
C HIS A 93 -0.36 -3.73 -16.89
N ARG A 94 -1.17 -2.70 -17.16
CA ARG A 94 -2.07 -2.66 -18.31
C ARG A 94 -1.34 -2.15 -19.54
N VAL A 95 -1.73 -2.66 -20.70
CA VAL A 95 -1.21 -2.20 -22.00
C VAL A 95 -1.69 -0.77 -22.29
N ASP A 96 -2.89 -0.42 -21.85
CA ASP A 96 -3.53 0.90 -22.06
C ASP A 96 -2.97 2.02 -21.15
N PHE A 97 -1.81 1.81 -20.53
CA PHE A 97 -1.25 2.76 -19.57
C PHE A 97 -0.93 4.10 -20.21
N THR A 98 -1.63 5.16 -19.76
CA THR A 98 -1.36 6.54 -20.16
C THR A 98 -0.88 7.36 -18.95
N PRO A 99 0.32 7.97 -18.98
CA PRO A 99 0.89 8.68 -17.82
C PRO A 99 0.04 9.83 -17.26
N ARG A 100 -0.84 10.43 -18.09
CA ARG A 100 -1.67 11.58 -17.74
C ARG A 100 -3.02 11.20 -17.09
N THR A 101 -3.36 9.91 -17.08
CA THR A 101 -4.67 9.41 -16.62
C THR A 101 -4.49 8.50 -15.40
N ALA A 102 -5.41 8.60 -14.42
CA ALA A 102 -5.37 7.80 -13.20
C ALA A 102 -6.15 6.46 -13.34
N ALA A 103 -5.87 5.72 -14.44
CA ALA A 103 -6.56 4.48 -14.82
C ALA A 103 -6.00 3.21 -14.12
N GLY A 104 -5.36 3.37 -12.97
CA GLY A 104 -4.85 2.24 -12.19
C GLY A 104 -5.92 1.52 -11.38
N ASP A 105 -5.61 0.28 -11.00
CA ASP A 105 -6.55 -0.60 -10.30
C ASP A 105 -6.60 -0.33 -8.79
N SER A 106 -7.62 -0.87 -8.12
CA SER A 106 -7.73 -0.81 -6.65
C SER A 106 -6.96 -1.96 -6.02
N VAL A 107 -6.29 -1.69 -4.91
CA VAL A 107 -5.36 -2.64 -4.29
C VAL A 107 -5.66 -2.80 -2.82
N ILE A 108 -5.95 -4.02 -2.40
CA ILE A 108 -6.13 -4.42 -1.01
C ILE A 108 -4.88 -5.19 -0.58
N VAL A 109 -4.30 -4.78 0.55
CA VAL A 109 -3.23 -5.52 1.21
C VAL A 109 -3.74 -6.05 2.54
N VAL A 110 -3.60 -7.35 2.75
CA VAL A 110 -3.93 -8.04 4.01
C VAL A 110 -2.66 -8.46 4.76
N ASN A 111 -2.81 -8.79 6.04
CA ASN A 111 -1.71 -9.27 6.89
C ASN A 111 -0.51 -8.30 7.00
N ALA A 112 -0.77 -6.99 7.02
CA ALA A 112 0.30 -6.00 7.16
C ALA A 112 1.12 -6.15 8.46
N ILE A 113 0.58 -6.81 9.50
CA ILE A 113 1.30 -7.10 10.74
C ILE A 113 2.48 -8.08 10.56
N HIS A 114 2.49 -8.85 9.47
CA HIS A 114 3.52 -9.86 9.20
C HIS A 114 4.55 -9.41 8.15
N LEU A 115 4.62 -8.09 7.90
CA LEU A 115 5.62 -7.50 7.01
C LEU A 115 7.03 -7.66 7.58
N LYS A 116 8.01 -7.83 6.69
CA LYS A 116 9.42 -7.96 7.03
C LYS A 116 10.21 -6.72 6.59
N MET A 117 11.15 -6.30 7.43
CA MET A 117 12.27 -5.43 7.04
C MET A 117 13.57 -6.19 7.23
N ALA A 118 14.60 -5.83 6.46
CA ALA A 118 15.90 -6.51 6.53
C ALA A 118 16.69 -6.11 7.79
N GLY A 119 17.40 -7.07 8.38
CA GLY A 119 18.34 -6.85 9.49
C GLY A 119 17.74 -6.06 10.66
N HIS A 120 18.51 -5.07 11.14
CA HIS A 120 18.18 -4.19 12.28
C HIS A 120 17.34 -2.95 11.88
N THR A 121 16.78 -2.95 10.66
CA THR A 121 16.03 -1.78 10.13
C THR A 121 14.84 -1.40 11.01
N TRP A 122 14.24 -2.34 11.75
CA TRP A 122 13.10 -2.04 12.62
C TRP A 122 13.41 -1.05 13.74
N ASP A 123 14.61 -1.13 14.31
CA ASP A 123 15.04 -0.26 15.40
C ASP A 123 15.68 1.02 14.86
N THR A 124 16.47 0.92 13.78
CA THR A 124 17.21 2.06 13.22
C THR A 124 16.37 2.96 12.30
N LYS A 125 15.33 2.43 11.64
CA LYS A 125 14.53 3.23 10.70
C LYS A 125 13.60 4.17 11.45
N VAL A 126 13.77 5.45 11.19
CA VAL A 126 13.02 6.52 11.84
C VAL A 126 12.11 7.22 10.83
N TYR A 127 10.88 7.48 11.26
CA TYR A 127 9.88 8.25 10.54
C TYR A 127 9.68 9.61 11.23
N LYS A 128 9.75 10.68 10.43
CA LYS A 128 9.50 12.05 10.87
C LYS A 128 8.13 12.50 10.40
N PHE A 129 7.34 13.05 11.31
CA PHE A 129 6.03 13.63 11.03
C PHE A 129 6.05 15.11 11.38
N ASP A 130 5.87 15.94 10.36
CA ASP A 130 5.88 17.39 10.54
C ASP A 130 4.64 17.83 11.32
N ARG A 131 4.87 18.68 12.33
CA ARG A 131 3.80 19.33 13.11
C ARG A 131 3.73 20.78 12.67
N LYS A 132 2.62 21.18 12.02
CA LYS A 132 2.48 22.53 11.45
C LYS A 132 2.49 23.66 12.48
N THR A 133 2.07 23.41 13.72
CA THR A 133 1.79 24.46 14.72
C THR A 133 2.60 24.31 16.01
N HIS A 134 3.59 23.42 16.06
CA HIS A 134 4.34 23.13 17.30
C HIS A 134 5.79 23.65 17.24
N PRO A 135 6.24 24.42 18.24
CA PRO A 135 7.62 24.92 18.29
C PRO A 135 8.66 23.83 18.55
N ALA A 136 8.24 22.67 19.09
CA ALA A 136 9.12 21.53 19.42
C ALA A 136 9.55 20.67 18.20
N GLY A 137 9.28 21.10 16.97
CA GLY A 137 9.74 20.43 15.75
C GLY A 137 8.97 19.16 15.36
N PRO A 138 9.49 18.38 14.39
CA PRO A 138 8.81 17.19 13.86
C PRO A 138 8.79 16.06 14.90
N LYS A 139 7.70 15.28 14.92
CA LYS A 139 7.62 14.07 15.75
C LYS A 139 8.45 12.97 15.11
N ILE A 140 9.41 12.46 15.86
CA ILE A 140 10.32 11.41 15.43
C ILE A 140 9.86 10.09 16.06
N ILE A 141 9.59 9.06 15.25
CA ILE A 141 9.06 7.76 15.70
C ILE A 141 9.82 6.64 14.99
N THR A 142 10.22 5.58 15.70
CA THR A 142 10.89 4.41 15.10
C THR A 142 9.90 3.51 14.36
N ALA A 143 10.39 2.71 13.40
CA ALA A 143 9.56 1.77 12.65
C ALA A 143 8.87 0.75 13.58
N LYS A 144 9.61 0.23 14.57
CA LYS A 144 9.07 -0.70 15.59
C LYS A 144 7.89 -0.12 16.36
N THR A 145 7.96 1.14 16.78
CA THR A 145 6.87 1.79 17.53
C THR A 145 5.66 2.11 16.64
N ILE A 146 5.87 2.41 15.35
CA ILE A 146 4.76 2.52 14.39
C ILE A 146 4.11 1.16 14.18
N MET A 147 4.89 0.09 14.01
CA MET A 147 4.39 -1.26 13.78
C MET A 147 3.46 -1.73 14.90
N ALA A 148 3.84 -1.46 16.15
CA ALA A 148 3.04 -1.79 17.32
C ALA A 148 1.72 -1.00 17.41
N ARG A 149 1.70 0.25 16.95
CA ARG A 149 0.51 1.13 17.03
C ARG A 149 -0.42 0.99 15.84
N ASN A 150 0.14 1.04 14.63
CA ASN A 150 -0.59 0.98 13.38
C ASN A 150 0.30 0.33 12.30
N PRO A 151 0.22 -1.01 12.12
CA PRO A 151 1.06 -1.73 11.17
C PRO A 151 0.80 -1.32 9.71
N ALA A 152 -0.43 -0.88 9.38
CA ALA A 152 -0.77 -0.41 8.04
C ALA A 152 -0.02 0.88 7.63
N MET A 153 0.32 1.72 8.61
CA MET A 153 0.96 3.02 8.37
C MET A 153 2.30 2.90 7.66
N ILE A 154 3.09 1.86 7.96
CA ILE A 154 4.41 1.65 7.38
C ILE A 154 4.32 1.45 5.87
N LEU A 155 3.38 0.60 5.44
CA LEU A 155 3.17 0.32 4.02
C LEU A 155 2.56 1.52 3.30
N ASN A 156 1.59 2.20 3.94
CA ASN A 156 0.99 3.43 3.43
C ASN A 156 2.04 4.51 3.16
N LEU A 157 2.97 4.74 4.10
CA LEU A 157 4.05 5.71 3.93
C LEU A 157 5.04 5.29 2.84
N ALA A 158 5.35 4.00 2.73
CA ALA A 158 6.20 3.49 1.65
C ALA A 158 5.58 3.74 0.28
N VAL A 159 4.31 3.36 0.09
CA VAL A 159 3.58 3.55 -1.17
C VAL A 159 3.42 5.03 -1.51
N LYS A 160 3.02 5.87 -0.54
CA LYS A 160 2.87 7.32 -0.73
C LYS A 160 4.16 7.99 -1.21
N ARG A 161 5.32 7.53 -0.73
CA ARG A 161 6.64 8.03 -1.12
C ARG A 161 7.11 7.49 -2.48
N MET A 162 6.67 6.30 -2.87
CA MET A 162 7.01 5.69 -4.16
C MET A 162 6.14 6.18 -5.33
N LEU A 163 4.94 6.71 -5.06
CA LEU A 163 4.11 7.34 -6.09
C LEU A 163 4.72 8.68 -6.57
N PRO A 164 4.66 8.98 -7.88
CA PRO A 164 5.21 10.21 -8.44
C PRO A 164 4.54 11.44 -7.81
N PRO A 165 5.29 12.49 -7.43
CA PRO A 165 4.73 13.67 -6.80
C PRO A 165 3.97 14.53 -7.83
N ASN A 166 2.73 14.17 -8.13
CA ASN A 166 1.88 14.92 -9.04
C ASN A 166 0.45 15.09 -8.46
N ARG A 167 -0.43 15.78 -9.19
CA ARG A 167 -1.84 15.97 -8.80
C ARG A 167 -2.65 14.66 -8.82
N LEU A 168 -2.20 13.64 -9.53
CA LEU A 168 -2.84 12.32 -9.61
C LEU A 168 -2.48 11.42 -8.43
N ARG A 169 -1.35 11.67 -7.76
CA ARG A 169 -0.88 10.93 -6.59
C ARG A 169 -1.95 10.72 -5.52
N PRO A 170 -2.67 11.75 -5.02
CA PRO A 170 -3.73 11.54 -4.03
C PRO A 170 -4.89 10.71 -4.58
N ILE A 171 -5.17 10.75 -5.89
CA ILE A 171 -6.24 9.96 -6.52
C ILE A 171 -5.84 8.48 -6.55
N MET A 172 -4.62 8.17 -7.00
CA MET A 172 -4.07 6.81 -7.00
C MET A 172 -3.97 6.27 -5.57
N TYR A 173 -3.48 7.08 -4.63
CA TYR A 173 -3.32 6.68 -3.24
C TYR A 173 -4.65 6.33 -2.55
N ARG A 174 -5.77 6.96 -2.94
CA ARG A 174 -7.11 6.61 -2.42
C ARG A 174 -7.61 5.22 -2.84
N LYS A 175 -7.00 4.61 -3.87
CA LYS A 175 -7.33 3.27 -4.36
C LYS A 175 -6.58 2.16 -3.63
N LEU A 176 -5.60 2.50 -2.79
CA LEU A 176 -4.97 1.56 -1.87
C LEU A 176 -5.93 1.27 -0.71
N PHE A 177 -5.85 0.08 -0.11
CA PHE A 177 -6.46 -0.28 1.16
C PHE A 177 -5.52 -1.23 1.88
N VAL A 178 -5.16 -0.95 3.14
CA VAL A 178 -4.21 -1.78 3.91
C VAL A 178 -4.83 -2.19 5.23
N TYR A 179 -4.85 -3.50 5.48
CA TYR A 179 -5.39 -4.12 6.68
C TYR A 179 -4.30 -4.83 7.48
N ALA A 180 -4.39 -4.73 8.80
CA ALA A 180 -3.45 -5.37 9.71
C ALA A 180 -3.54 -6.91 9.64
N GLY A 181 -4.76 -7.44 9.58
CA GLY A 181 -5.06 -8.88 9.54
C GLY A 181 -5.57 -9.35 8.18
N ALA A 182 -6.09 -10.58 8.16
CA ALA A 182 -6.57 -11.25 6.95
C ALA A 182 -7.98 -10.78 6.51
N LEU A 183 -8.78 -10.24 7.43
CA LEU A 183 -10.16 -9.85 7.17
C LEU A 183 -10.25 -8.41 6.67
N HIS A 184 -11.05 -8.21 5.63
CA HIS A 184 -11.33 -6.90 5.03
C HIS A 184 -12.81 -6.79 4.61
N PRO A 185 -13.41 -5.58 4.66
CA PRO A 185 -14.82 -5.36 4.35
C PRO A 185 -15.17 -5.50 2.86
N HIS A 186 -14.19 -5.59 1.96
CA HIS A 186 -14.41 -5.55 0.50
C HIS A 186 -14.69 -6.92 -0.14
N TRP A 187 -15.03 -7.93 0.65
CA TRP A 187 -15.24 -9.32 0.21
C TRP A 187 -16.27 -9.50 -0.92
N GLN A 188 -17.22 -8.58 -1.09
CA GLN A 188 -18.27 -8.65 -2.11
C GLN A 188 -17.80 -8.25 -3.52
N VAL A 189 -16.63 -7.63 -3.63
CA VAL A 189 -16.10 -7.15 -4.91
C VAL A 189 -15.29 -8.26 -5.56
N PRO A 190 -15.39 -8.54 -6.88
CA PRO A 190 -14.55 -9.54 -7.53
C PRO A 190 -13.06 -9.18 -7.42
N GLN A 191 -12.26 -10.07 -6.83
CA GLN A 191 -10.86 -9.82 -6.49
C GLN A 191 -9.92 -10.74 -7.28
N VAL A 192 -8.90 -10.15 -7.88
CA VAL A 192 -7.77 -10.87 -8.47
C VAL A 192 -6.72 -11.04 -7.38
N ILE A 193 -6.45 -12.28 -7.00
CA ILE A 193 -5.38 -12.60 -6.06
C ILE A 193 -4.08 -12.56 -6.84
N VAL A 194 -3.19 -11.63 -6.49
CA VAL A 194 -1.88 -11.55 -7.16
C VAL A 194 -0.96 -12.56 -6.48
N PRO A 195 -0.55 -13.64 -7.18
CA PRO A 195 0.32 -14.62 -6.59
C PRO A 195 1.63 -13.94 -6.23
N ALA A 196 2.04 -14.19 -5.00
CA ALA A 196 3.24 -13.65 -4.47
C ALA A 196 4.39 -14.31 -5.24
N LYS A 197 5.17 -13.57 -6.07
CA LYS A 197 6.26 -14.14 -6.88
C LYS A 197 7.05 -15.10 -5.99
N THR A 198 6.91 -16.40 -6.25
CA THR A 198 7.69 -17.42 -5.56
C THR A 198 9.13 -17.03 -5.87
N PRO A 199 10.01 -16.87 -4.86
CA PRO A 199 11.43 -16.83 -5.16
C PRO A 199 11.66 -18.02 -6.07
N ALA A 200 12.08 -17.80 -7.33
CA ALA A 200 12.50 -18.91 -8.18
C ALA A 200 13.40 -19.74 -7.28
N GLU A 201 13.11 -21.04 -7.14
CA GLU A 201 13.95 -21.94 -6.36
C GLU A 201 15.37 -21.57 -6.74
N VAL A 202 16.07 -20.97 -5.77
CA VAL A 202 17.43 -20.55 -6.01
C VAL A 202 18.11 -21.89 -6.07
N SER A 203 18.28 -22.44 -7.27
CA SER A 203 19.14 -23.58 -7.53
C SER A 203 20.50 -23.09 -7.06
N PHE A 204 20.80 -23.40 -5.79
CA PHE A 204 21.89 -22.82 -5.05
C PHE A 204 23.18 -23.21 -5.77
N LEU A 205 23.71 -22.27 -6.54
CA LEU A 205 25.11 -22.17 -6.93
C LEU A 205 25.61 -23.28 -7.89
N PRO A 206 26.62 -22.99 -8.74
CA PRO A 206 27.38 -24.05 -9.42
C PRO A 206 28.11 -24.99 -8.43
N PHE A 207 28.15 -24.62 -7.14
CA PHE A 207 28.60 -25.44 -6.03
C PHE A 207 27.38 -25.81 -5.18
N SER A 208 26.60 -26.78 -5.65
CA SER A 208 25.70 -27.48 -4.74
C SER A 208 26.56 -28.16 -3.69
N VAL A 209 26.51 -27.67 -2.44
CA VAL A 209 26.90 -28.48 -1.29
C VAL A 209 25.85 -29.58 -1.23
N GLU A 210 26.07 -30.66 -1.95
CA GLU A 210 25.55 -31.94 -1.51
C GLU A 210 26.00 -32.04 -0.05
N ARG A 211 25.05 -32.19 0.88
CA ARG A 211 25.40 -32.49 2.27
C ARG A 211 26.36 -33.67 2.18
N ALA A 212 27.63 -33.45 2.50
CA ALA A 212 28.64 -34.50 2.41
C ALA A 212 28.07 -35.74 3.11
N ASP A 213 28.08 -36.88 2.42
CA ASP A 213 27.57 -38.12 2.99
C ASP A 213 28.14 -38.27 4.39
N PRO A 214 27.31 -38.38 5.44
CA PRO A 214 27.79 -38.39 6.83
C PRO A 214 28.79 -39.52 7.07
N VAL A 215 28.69 -40.60 6.28
CA VAL A 215 29.61 -41.73 6.24
C VAL A 215 31.00 -41.32 5.74
N GLN A 216 31.10 -40.55 4.66
CA GLN A 216 32.38 -40.09 4.11
C GLN A 216 33.04 -39.04 5.02
N ALA A 217 32.23 -38.19 5.67
CA ALA A 217 32.72 -37.23 6.66
C ALA A 217 33.27 -37.93 7.91
N ALA A 218 32.56 -38.94 8.44
CA ALA A 218 33.00 -39.74 9.58
C ALA A 218 34.29 -40.52 9.28
N ALA A 219 34.40 -41.12 8.08
CA ALA A 219 35.60 -41.83 7.65
C ALA A 219 36.83 -40.92 7.56
N ARG A 220 36.66 -39.68 7.07
CA ARG A 220 37.74 -38.68 7.03
C ARG A 220 38.20 -38.26 8.44
N ILE A 221 37.28 -38.09 9.37
CA ILE A 221 37.60 -37.74 10.77
C ILE A 221 38.33 -38.89 11.46
N ALA A 222 37.89 -40.14 11.26
CA ALA A 222 38.54 -41.33 11.80
C ALA A 222 39.99 -41.48 11.28
N ALA A 223 40.17 -41.36 9.95
CA ALA A 223 41.48 -41.43 9.33
C ALA A 223 42.45 -40.31 9.78
N LEU A 224 41.91 -39.13 10.12
CA LEU A 224 42.71 -38.03 10.70
C LEU A 224 43.13 -38.37 12.14
N GLY A 225 42.23 -38.95 12.92
CA GLY A 225 42.51 -39.39 14.30
C GLY A 225 43.57 -40.49 14.37
N ASP A 226 43.58 -41.41 13.41
CA ASP A 226 44.60 -42.48 13.34
C ASP A 226 45.98 -41.94 12.95
N ARG A 227 46.04 -40.92 12.09
CA ARG A 227 47.31 -40.23 11.75
C ARG A 227 47.90 -39.48 12.94
N MET A 228 47.06 -38.83 13.75
CA MET A 228 47.51 -38.11 14.94
C MET A 228 47.98 -39.01 16.09
N LYS A 229 47.68 -40.31 16.07
CA LYS A 229 48.16 -41.28 17.07
C LYS A 229 49.48 -41.94 16.69
N MET A 230 49.94 -41.73 15.46
CA MET A 230 51.17 -42.32 14.90
C MET A 230 52.36 -41.33 14.96
N GLU A 231 52.13 -40.09 15.40
CA GLU A 231 53.13 -39.09 15.82
C GLU A 231 53.21 -39.05 17.35
#